data_AF-A0A150AQG3-F1
#
_entry.id   AF-A0A150AQG3-F1
#
_cell.length_a   1.000
_cell.length_b   1.000
_cell.length_c   1.000
_cell.angle_alpha   90.00
_cell.angle_beta   90.00
_cell.angle_gamma   90.00
#
_symmetry.space_group_name_H-M   'P 1'
#
loop_
_entity.id
_entity.type
_entity.pdbx_description
1 polymer ?
#
loop_
_entity_poly.entity_id
_entity_poly.type
_entity_poly.pdbx_seq_one_letter_code
_entity_poly.pdbx_strand_id
1 'polypeptide(L)'
;MIESIKHYIKTYISIRYGLAGALFLGVLVFGINYYDAQSIPLATTAALKQSAYTFLFGGYVSALCERYTSKGEFIKGVLIPSTIAIIATYTVHSFKGTPNPELSTVPTLIFAPLGFLFIARNKKKEIQKEN
;
A
#
# COMPACT_ATOMS: atom_id res chain seq x y z
N MET A 1 -12.97 -24.58 -1.64
CA MET A 1 -11.63 -23.96 -1.85
C MET A 1 -11.72 -22.47 -2.19
N ILE A 2 -12.45 -22.07 -3.24
CA ILE A 2 -12.58 -20.66 -3.66
C ILE A 2 -13.18 -19.75 -2.56
N GLU A 3 -14.19 -20.22 -1.83
CA GLU A 3 -14.79 -19.42 -0.74
C GLU A 3 -13.84 -19.20 0.44
N SER A 4 -13.02 -20.20 0.77
CA SER A 4 -12.02 -20.09 1.83
C SER A 4 -10.93 -19.07 1.47
N ILE A 5 -10.50 -19.04 0.20
CA ILE A 5 -9.57 -18.03 -0.32
C ILE A 5 -10.18 -16.64 -0.29
N LYS A 6 -11.45 -16.49 -0.73
CA LYS A 6 -12.16 -15.20 -0.67
C LYS A 6 -12.28 -14.68 0.76
N HIS A 7 -12.60 -15.56 1.71
CA HIS A 7 -12.68 -15.21 3.12
C HIS A 7 -11.32 -14.76 3.68
N TYR A 8 -10.26 -15.52 3.41
CA TYR A 8 -8.91 -15.18 3.85
C TYR A 8 -8.45 -13.82 3.29
N ILE A 9 -8.64 -13.60 1.99
CA ILE A 9 -8.32 -12.33 1.34
C ILE A 9 -9.10 -11.18 1.98
N LYS A 10 -10.40 -11.33 2.21
CA LYS A 10 -11.21 -10.28 2.84
C LYS A 10 -10.78 -9.96 4.28
N THR A 11 -10.25 -10.95 4.99
CA THR A 11 -9.77 -10.81 6.39
C THR A 11 -8.39 -10.14 6.48
N TYR A 12 -7.52 -10.39 5.51
CA TYR A 12 -6.12 -9.94 5.57
C TYR A 12 -5.77 -8.84 4.59
N ILE A 13 -6.60 -8.56 3.58
CA ILE A 13 -6.37 -7.55 2.55
C ILE A 13 -7.57 -6.62 2.47
N SER A 14 -7.32 -5.32 2.60
CA SER A 14 -8.35 -4.31 2.39
C SER A 14 -8.53 -4.11 0.90
N ILE A 15 -9.57 -4.70 0.32
CA ILE A 15 -9.84 -4.64 -1.12
C ILE A 15 -9.98 -3.19 -1.60
N ARG A 16 -10.68 -2.34 -0.83
CA ARG A 16 -10.91 -0.94 -1.18
C ARG A 16 -9.59 -0.18 -1.32
N TYR A 17 -8.74 -0.23 -0.30
CA TYR A 17 -7.49 0.52 -0.28
C TYR A 17 -6.40 -0.12 -1.15
N GLY A 18 -6.35 -1.46 -1.19
CA GLY A 18 -5.45 -2.21 -2.06
C GLY A 18 -5.72 -1.93 -3.53
N LEU A 19 -6.98 -1.97 -3.97
CA LEU A 19 -7.34 -1.71 -5.38
C LEU A 19 -7.13 -0.24 -5.75
N ALA A 20 -7.54 0.70 -4.88
CA ALA A 20 -7.32 2.12 -5.12
C ALA A 20 -5.82 2.45 -5.26
N GLY A 21 -4.99 1.92 -4.35
CA GLY A 21 -3.55 2.09 -4.42
C GLY A 21 -2.95 1.44 -5.67
N ALA A 22 -3.35 0.21 -6.00
CA ALA A 22 -2.83 -0.52 -7.16
C ALA A 22 -3.12 0.19 -8.48
N LEU A 23 -4.33 0.71 -8.66
CA LEU A 23 -4.69 1.47 -9.85
C LEU A 23 -3.89 2.77 -9.94
N PHE A 24 -3.84 3.54 -8.84
CA PHE A 24 -3.13 4.81 -8.80
C PHE A 24 -1.63 4.65 -9.10
N LEU A 25 -0.94 3.75 -8.39
CA LEU A 25 0.49 3.51 -8.57
C LEU A 25 0.79 2.81 -9.89
N GLY A 26 -0.09 1.92 -10.36
CA GLY A 26 0.04 1.27 -11.66
C GLY A 26 0.06 2.27 -12.81
N VAL A 27 -0.88 3.23 -12.81
CA VAL A 27 -0.94 4.30 -13.82
C VAL A 27 0.30 5.19 -13.77
N LEU A 28 0.75 5.59 -12.57
CA LEU A 28 1.97 6.40 -12.42
C LEU A 28 3.21 5.66 -12.94
N VAL A 29 3.40 4.39 -12.55
CA VAL A 29 4.56 3.61 -12.98
C VAL A 29 4.52 3.35 -14.48
N PHE A 30 3.34 3.11 -15.07
CA PHE A 30 3.20 3.03 -16.52
C PHE A 30 3.68 4.34 -17.18
N GLY A 31 3.16 5.48 -16.75
CA GLY A 31 3.52 6.78 -17.33
C GLY A 31 5.02 7.10 -17.24
N ILE A 32 5.62 6.86 -16.08
CA ILE A 32 7.06 7.07 -15.87
C ILE A 32 7.89 6.17 -16.78
N ASN A 33 7.59 4.87 -16.82
CA ASN A 33 8.37 3.92 -17.62
C ASN A 33 8.13 4.09 -19.12
N TYR A 34 6.93 4.49 -19.53
CA TYR A 34 6.64 4.78 -20.93
C TYR A 34 7.41 6.02 -21.40
N TYR A 35 7.46 7.08 -20.59
CA TYR A 35 8.19 8.29 -20.95
C TYR A 35 9.70 8.06 -21.02
N ASP A 36 10.25 7.24 -20.12
CA ASP A 36 11.67 6.90 -20.05
C ASP A 36 12.10 5.93 -21.18
N ALA A 37 11.43 4.78 -21.29
CA ALA A 37 11.84 3.72 -22.21
C ALA A 37 11.18 3.78 -23.60
N GLN A 38 10.16 4.63 -23.79
CA GLN A 38 9.34 4.72 -25.02
C GLN A 38 8.81 3.36 -25.50
N SER A 39 8.60 2.42 -24.57
CA SER A 39 8.28 1.01 -24.85
C SER A 39 7.05 0.57 -24.06
N ILE A 40 5.94 0.35 -24.78
CA ILE A 40 4.67 -0.09 -24.19
C ILE A 40 4.81 -1.42 -23.42
N PRO A 41 5.48 -2.47 -23.96
CA PRO A 41 5.59 -3.75 -23.24
C PRO A 41 6.38 -3.64 -21.93
N LEU A 42 7.47 -2.86 -21.92
CA LEU A 42 8.29 -2.66 -20.73
C LEU A 42 7.53 -1.85 -19.67
N ALA A 43 6.88 -0.75 -20.08
CA ALA A 43 6.07 0.07 -19.19
C ALA A 43 4.89 -0.70 -18.59
N THR A 44 4.20 -1.50 -19.40
CA THR A 44 3.08 -2.36 -18.94
C THR A 44 3.57 -3.39 -17.93
N THR A 45 4.71 -4.03 -18.20
CA THR A 45 5.29 -5.03 -17.28
C THR A 45 5.66 -4.40 -15.94
N ALA A 46 6.27 -3.22 -15.95
CA ALA A 46 6.59 -2.46 -14.74
C ALA A 46 5.31 -2.08 -13.97
N ALA A 47 4.31 -1.55 -14.68
CA ALA A 47 3.03 -1.16 -14.11
C ALA A 47 2.30 -2.34 -13.46
N LEU A 48 2.21 -3.49 -14.14
CA LEU A 48 1.56 -4.68 -13.60
C LEU A 48 2.28 -5.23 -12.36
N LYS A 49 3.62 -5.25 -12.36
CA LYS A 49 4.40 -5.62 -11.17
C LYS A 49 4.11 -4.67 -10.01
N GLN A 50 4.07 -3.36 -10.27
CA GLN A 50 3.75 -2.37 -9.25
C GLN A 50 2.32 -2.52 -8.73
N SER A 51 1.34 -2.67 -9.61
CA SER A 51 -0.08 -2.84 -9.26
C SER A 51 -0.29 -4.09 -8.41
N ALA A 52 0.30 -5.22 -8.80
CA ALA A 52 0.18 -6.47 -8.05
C ALA A 52 0.80 -6.35 -6.66
N TYR A 53 2.01 -5.79 -6.55
CA TYR A 53 2.65 -5.54 -5.25
C TYR A 53 1.80 -4.60 -4.38
N THR A 54 1.32 -3.50 -4.95
CA THR A 54 0.54 -2.49 -4.21
C THR A 54 -0.81 -3.05 -3.77
N PHE A 55 -1.48 -3.86 -4.60
CA PHE A 55 -2.73 -4.50 -4.24
C PHE A 55 -2.56 -5.43 -3.03
N LEU A 56 -1.57 -6.33 -3.12
CA LEU A 56 -1.35 -7.34 -2.09
C LEU A 56 -0.76 -6.73 -0.81
N PHE A 57 0.39 -6.08 -0.93
CA PHE A 57 1.11 -5.54 0.23
C PHE A 57 0.42 -4.29 0.77
N GLY A 58 0.11 -3.33 -0.10
CA GLY A 58 -0.61 -2.11 0.31
C GLY A 58 -2.00 -2.43 0.88
N GLY A 59 -2.72 -3.37 0.28
CA GLY A 59 -3.99 -3.86 0.83
C GLY A 59 -3.84 -4.57 2.17
N TYR A 60 -2.80 -5.38 2.37
CA TYR A 60 -2.51 -6.04 3.64
C TYR A 60 -2.22 -5.04 4.77
N VAL A 61 -1.31 -4.10 4.51
CA VAL A 61 -0.92 -3.09 5.50
C VAL A 61 -2.09 -2.14 5.80
N SER A 62 -2.93 -1.83 4.81
CA SER A 62 -4.18 -1.09 5.02
C SER A 62 -5.19 -1.86 5.88
N ALA A 63 -5.36 -3.16 5.67
CA ALA A 63 -6.22 -3.98 6.54
C ALA A 63 -5.66 -4.07 7.97
N LEU A 64 -4.34 -4.04 8.15
CA LEU A 64 -3.73 -3.95 9.48
C LEU A 64 -4.08 -2.63 10.18
N CYS A 65 -4.00 -1.50 9.46
CA CYS A 65 -4.43 -0.19 9.94
C CYS A 65 -5.91 -0.21 10.39
N GLU A 66 -6.80 -0.74 9.55
CA GLU A 66 -8.23 -0.84 9.86
C GLU A 66 -8.47 -1.71 11.10
N ARG A 67 -7.80 -2.86 11.23
CA ARG A 67 -7.97 -3.78 12.37
C ARG A 67 -7.54 -3.17 13.70
N TYR A 68 -6.38 -2.51 13.75
CA TYR A 68 -5.95 -1.81 14.96
C TYR A 68 -6.89 -0.66 15.32
N THR A 69 -7.33 0.10 14.31
CA THR A 69 -8.27 1.21 14.52
C THR A 69 -9.62 0.72 15.06
N SER A 70 -10.13 -0.41 14.55
CA SER A 70 -11.37 -1.03 15.05
C SER A 70 -11.30 -1.48 16.51
N LYS A 71 -10.10 -1.74 17.04
CA LYS A 71 -9.89 -2.06 18.46
C LYS A 71 -9.75 -0.82 19.35
N GLY A 72 -9.92 0.39 18.80
CA GLY A 72 -9.66 1.65 19.48
C GLY A 72 -8.18 2.04 19.55
N GLU A 73 -7.27 1.24 18.99
CA GLU A 73 -5.83 1.46 19.04
C GLU A 73 -5.36 2.39 17.90
N PHE A 74 -5.94 3.60 17.81
CA PHE A 74 -5.75 4.52 16.68
C PHE A 74 -4.27 4.82 16.38
N ILE A 75 -3.47 5.14 17.41
CA ILE A 75 -2.05 5.47 17.24
C ILE A 75 -1.27 4.28 16.66
N LYS A 76 -1.49 3.06 17.21
CA LYS A 76 -0.87 1.83 16.69
C LYS A 76 -1.32 1.54 15.26
N GLY A 77 -2.59 1.80 14.96
CA GLY A 77 -3.19 1.66 13.63
C GLY A 77 -2.57 2.58 12.58
N VAL A 78 -1.91 3.67 12.96
CA VAL A 78 -1.15 4.51 12.03
C VAL A 78 0.33 4.13 12.03
N LEU A 79 0.95 4.05 13.21
CA LEU A 79 2.41 3.90 13.32
C LEU A 79 2.91 2.54 12.84
N ILE A 80 2.28 1.43 13.27
CA ILE A 80 2.71 0.07 12.90
C ILE A 80 2.69 -0.12 11.37
N PRO A 81 1.57 0.14 10.66
CA PRO A 81 1.55 -0.01 9.21
C PRO A 81 2.49 0.97 8.50
N SER A 82 2.67 2.20 9.01
CA SER A 82 3.65 3.15 8.45
C SER A 82 5.06 2.59 8.54
N THR A 83 5.48 2.13 9.71
CA THR A 83 6.81 1.55 9.93
C THR A 83 7.03 0.33 9.04
N ILE A 84 6.04 -0.56 8.91
CA ILE A 84 6.12 -1.72 8.01
C ILE A 84 6.33 -1.27 6.55
N ALA A 85 5.55 -0.28 6.09
CA ALA A 85 5.68 0.23 4.72
C ALA A 85 7.05 0.86 4.47
N ILE A 86 7.55 1.69 5.40
CA ILE A 86 8.85 2.35 5.32
C ILE A 86 9.99 1.33 5.28
N ILE A 87 9.99 0.36 6.20
CA ILE A 87 11.01 -0.70 6.25
C ILE A 87 10.97 -1.53 4.97
N ALA A 88 9.78 -1.89 4.49
CA ALA A 88 9.64 -2.66 3.25
C ALA A 88 10.16 -1.88 2.04
N THR A 89 9.82 -0.59 1.91
CA THR A 89 10.36 0.28 0.85
C THR A 89 11.88 0.34 0.91
N TYR A 90 12.45 0.64 2.07
CA TYR A 90 13.90 0.73 2.25
C TYR A 90 14.59 -0.58 1.88
N THR A 91 14.05 -1.70 2.35
CA THR A 91 14.56 -3.05 2.05
C THR A 91 14.55 -3.33 0.55
N VAL A 92 13.45 -3.03 -0.15
CA VAL A 92 13.35 -3.23 -1.60
C VAL A 92 14.36 -2.38 -2.36
N HIS A 93 14.52 -1.10 -2.00
CA HIS A 93 15.47 -0.23 -2.67
C HIS A 93 16.93 -0.62 -2.40
N SER A 94 17.22 -1.09 -1.19
CA SER A 94 18.54 -1.59 -0.80
C SER A 94 18.91 -2.86 -1.57
N PHE A 95 18.00 -3.84 -1.65
CA PHE A 95 18.27 -5.11 -2.35
C PHE A 95 18.30 -4.98 -3.87
N LYS A 96 17.57 -4.03 -4.45
CA LYS A 96 17.62 -3.75 -5.89
C LYS A 96 18.87 -2.96 -6.32
N GLY A 97 19.76 -2.60 -5.39
CA GLY A 97 20.97 -1.85 -5.70
C GLY A 97 20.69 -0.42 -6.15
N THR A 98 19.62 0.20 -5.64
CA THR A 98 19.33 1.60 -5.96
C THR A 98 20.49 2.47 -5.47
N PRO A 99 21.05 3.39 -6.28
CA PRO A 99 22.24 4.16 -5.90
C PRO A 99 22.10 4.91 -4.57
N ASN A 100 20.90 5.41 -4.27
CA ASN A 100 20.58 6.15 -3.03
C ASN A 100 19.26 5.65 -2.40
N PRO A 101 19.27 4.51 -1.68
CA PRO A 101 18.04 3.90 -1.15
C PRO A 101 17.34 4.76 -0.09
N GLU A 102 18.09 5.57 0.65
CA GLU A 102 17.53 6.51 1.64
C GLU A 102 16.66 7.57 0.97
N LEU A 103 17.17 8.23 -0.07
CA LEU A 103 16.43 9.24 -0.83
C LEU A 103 15.18 8.64 -1.49
N SER A 104 15.26 7.40 -1.97
CA SER A 104 14.10 6.69 -2.50
C SER A 104 13.06 6.29 -1.44
N THR A 105 13.44 6.30 -0.16
CA THR A 105 12.54 5.99 0.97
C THR A 105 11.87 7.24 1.54
N VAL A 106 12.43 8.43 1.33
CA VAL A 106 11.87 9.72 1.81
C VAL A 106 10.40 9.91 1.39
N PRO A 107 9.97 9.62 0.15
CA PRO A 107 8.56 9.70 -0.22
C PRO A 107 7.67 8.81 0.66
N THR A 108 8.07 7.55 0.88
CA THR A 108 7.31 6.63 1.75
C THR A 108 7.30 7.11 3.20
N LEU A 109 8.40 7.66 3.70
CA LEU A 109 8.50 8.20 5.06
C LEU A 109 7.46 9.30 5.32
N ILE A 110 7.19 10.14 4.31
CA ILE A 110 6.22 11.23 4.40
C ILE A 110 4.80 10.74 4.13
N PHE A 111 4.59 10.00 3.03
CA PHE A 111 3.24 9.65 2.57
C PHE A 111 2.62 8.48 3.32
N ALA A 112 3.40 7.52 3.84
CA ALA A 112 2.83 6.38 4.55
C ALA A 112 2.09 6.81 5.84
N PRO A 113 2.67 7.62 6.75
CA PRO A 113 1.95 8.11 7.93
C PRO A 113 0.67 8.89 7.58
N LEU A 114 0.73 9.75 6.57
CA LEU A 114 -0.43 10.54 6.13
C LEU A 114 -1.53 9.66 5.55
N GLY A 115 -1.16 8.68 4.71
CA GLY A 115 -2.08 7.71 4.13
C GLY A 115 -2.75 6.85 5.20
N PHE A 116 -1.98 6.31 6.15
CA PHE A 116 -2.55 5.50 7.23
C PHE A 116 -3.34 6.33 8.23
N LEU A 117 -2.98 7.60 8.45
CA LEU A 117 -3.81 8.53 9.23
C LEU A 117 -5.17 8.75 8.57
N PHE A 118 -5.21 8.90 7.24
CA PHE A 118 -6.45 9.02 6.48
C PHE A 118 -7.31 7.74 6.59
N ILE A 119 -6.70 6.56 6.42
CA ILE A 119 -7.40 5.27 6.55
C ILE A 119 -7.97 5.11 7.97
N ALA A 120 -7.16 5.34 9.01
CA ALA A 120 -7.60 5.25 10.40
C ALA A 120 -8.74 6.23 10.71
N ARG A 121 -8.68 7.47 10.22
CA ARG A 121 -9.77 8.46 10.39
C ARG A 121 -11.06 8.00 9.73
N ASN A 122 -10.99 7.46 8.51
CA ASN A 122 -12.18 6.95 7.82
C ASN A 122 -12.76 5.75 8.56
N LYS A 123 -11.92 4.83 9.02
CA LYS A 123 -12.40 3.66 9.77
C LYS A 123 -13.07 4.05 11.09
N LYS A 124 -12.51 5.04 11.81
CA LYS A 124 -13.15 5.59 13.02
C LYS A 124 -14.53 6.18 12.73
N LYS A 125 -14.69 6.91 11.62
CA LYS A 125 -15.99 7.46 11.21
C LYS A 125 -17.00 6.37 10.83
N GLU A 126 -16.56 5.28 10.20
CA GLU A 126 -17.42 4.13 9.90
C GLU A 126 -17.97 3.51 11.19
N ILE A 127 -17.10 3.24 12.17
CA ILE A 127 -17.50 2.67 13.47
C ILE A 127 -18.48 3.59 14.21
N GLN A 128 -18.29 4.92 14.16
CA GLN A 128 -19.20 5.87 14.79
C GLN A 128 -20.59 5.94 14.17
N LYS A 129 -20.75 5.54 12.90
CA LYS A 129 -22.06 5.50 12.23
C LYS A 129 -22.82 4.20 12.52
N GLU A 130 -22.11 3.16 12.94
CA GLU A 130 -22.65 1.84 13.25
C GLU A 130 -23.13 1.72 14.71
N ASN A 131 -22.76 2.69 15.56
CA ASN A 131 -23.22 2.82 16.96
C ASN A 131 -24.24 3.94 17.09
#